data_AF-A0A529I2W6-F1
#
_entry.id   AF-A0A529I2W6-F1
#
_cell.length_a   1.000
_cell.length_b   1.000
_cell.length_c   1.000
_cell.angle_alpha   90.00
_cell.angle_beta   90.00
_cell.angle_gamma   90.00
#
_symmetry.space_group_name_H-M   'P 1'
#
loop_
_entity.id
_entity.type
_entity.pdbx_description
1 polymer ?
#
loop_
_entity_poly.entity_id
_entity_poly.type
_entity_poly.pdbx_seq_one_letter_code
_entity_poly.pdbx_strand_id
1 'polypeptide(L)'
;DDVATLRHLAKEGIGDNSLRALASDLGYLEAWCLAATGFALPWPAPEALLIKFVAHHLWDPVRREADPAHGMPEDVAVALKLAKLLR
;
A
#
# COMPACT_ATOMS: atom_id res chain seq x y z
N ASP A 1 7.86 -24.02 4.02
CA ASP A 1 6.63 -23.24 3.87
C ASP A 1 6.91 -21.83 4.38
N ASP A 2 6.86 -20.85 3.50
CA ASP A 2 7.27 -19.46 3.79
C ASP A 2 6.46 -18.88 4.96
N VAL A 3 5.23 -19.35 5.16
CA VAL A 3 4.38 -18.95 6.28
C VAL A 3 4.95 -19.40 7.63
N ALA A 4 5.53 -20.61 7.71
CA ALA A 4 6.13 -21.10 8.96
C ALA A 4 7.40 -20.31 9.30
N THR A 5 8.22 -20.04 8.29
CA THR A 5 9.42 -19.18 8.42
C THR A 5 9.04 -17.76 8.87
N LEU A 6 8.03 -17.15 8.24
CA LEU A 6 7.54 -15.83 8.62
C LEU A 6 7.01 -15.80 10.05
N ARG A 7 6.23 -16.81 10.48
CA ARG A 7 5.75 -16.89 11.88
C ARG A 7 6.89 -17.00 12.88
N HIS A 8 7.94 -17.75 12.57
CA HIS A 8 9.10 -17.87 13.44
C HIS A 8 9.88 -16.55 13.48
N LEU A 9 10.17 -15.94 12.32
CA LEU A 9 10.88 -14.67 12.24
C LEU A 9 10.12 -13.54 12.94
N ALA A 10 8.80 -13.46 12.78
CA ALA A 10 7.97 -12.47 13.48
C ALA A 10 7.98 -12.62 15.01
N LYS A 11 8.32 -13.81 15.54
CA LYS A 11 8.39 -14.06 16.98
C LYS A 11 9.80 -13.94 17.55
N GLU A 12 10.81 -14.39 16.82
CA GLU A 12 12.15 -14.65 17.36
C GLU A 12 13.29 -14.05 16.52
N GLY A 13 13.03 -13.62 15.27
CA GLY A 13 14.08 -13.25 14.31
C GLY A 13 14.06 -11.79 13.81
N ILE A 14 12.98 -11.06 14.02
CA ILE A 14 12.81 -9.67 13.56
C ILE A 14 12.81 -8.75 14.78
N GLY A 15 13.69 -7.75 14.80
CA GLY A 15 13.67 -6.73 15.85
C GLY A 15 12.38 -5.90 15.80
N ASP A 16 11.90 -5.45 16.96
CA ASP A 16 10.61 -4.74 17.11
C ASP A 16 10.42 -3.58 16.13
N ASN A 17 11.50 -2.86 15.80
CA ASN A 17 11.46 -1.75 14.85
C ASN A 17 11.09 -2.22 13.44
N SER A 18 11.71 -3.30 12.97
CA SER A 18 11.47 -3.88 11.66
C SER A 18 10.07 -4.51 11.57
N LEU A 19 9.60 -5.16 12.65
CA LEU A 19 8.25 -5.71 12.70
C LEU A 19 7.20 -4.60 12.62
N ARG A 20 7.40 -3.50 13.36
CA ARG A 20 6.52 -2.33 13.29
C ARG A 20 6.53 -1.66 11.91
N ALA A 21 7.69 -1.59 11.26
CA ALA A 21 7.80 -1.07 9.90
C ALA A 21 6.98 -1.93 8.92
N LEU A 22 7.17 -3.26 8.95
CA LEU A 22 6.41 -4.19 8.10
C LEU A 22 4.90 -4.12 8.36
N ALA A 23 4.48 -4.05 9.62
CA ALA A 23 3.08 -3.88 9.98
C ALA A 23 2.51 -2.55 9.46
N SER A 24 3.30 -1.48 9.50
CA SER A 24 2.94 -0.18 8.94
C SER A 24 2.79 -0.23 7.43
N ASP A 25 3.72 -0.88 6.73
CA ASP A 25 3.70 -1.00 5.26
C ASP A 25 2.49 -1.82 4.78
N LEU A 26 2.22 -2.94 5.45
CA LEU A 26 1.04 -3.77 5.14
C LEU A 26 -0.27 -3.05 5.49
N GLY A 27 -0.30 -2.32 6.61
CA GLY A 27 -1.46 -1.50 6.98
C GLY A 27 -1.72 -0.38 5.97
N TYR A 28 -0.67 0.23 5.43
CA TYR A 28 -0.78 1.22 4.37
C TYR A 28 -1.33 0.61 3.07
N LEU A 29 -0.81 -0.56 2.67
CA LEU A 29 -1.27 -1.25 1.46
C LEU A 29 -2.75 -1.66 1.56
N GLU A 30 -3.18 -2.17 2.71
CA GLU A 30 -4.59 -2.49 3.01
C GLU A 30 -5.48 -1.25 2.86
N ALA A 31 -5.10 -0.14 3.51
CA ALA A 31 -5.86 1.10 3.45
C ALA A 31 -5.90 1.71 2.04
N TRP A 32 -4.79 1.66 1.30
CA TRP A 32 -4.76 2.07 -0.09
C TRP A 32 -5.70 1.22 -0.95
N CYS A 33 -5.73 -0.10 -0.75
CA CYS A 33 -6.60 -0.99 -1.53
C CYS A 33 -8.07 -0.63 -1.30
N LEU A 34 -8.45 -0.43 -0.03
CA LEU A 34 -9.79 0.00 0.33
C LEU A 34 -10.16 1.35 -0.30
N ALA A 35 -9.26 2.33 -0.24
CA ALA A 35 -9.48 3.65 -0.83
C ALA A 35 -9.57 3.60 -2.37
N ALA A 36 -8.72 2.80 -3.03
CA ALA A 36 -8.61 2.76 -4.49
C ALA A 36 -9.61 1.83 -5.18
N THR A 37 -10.22 0.90 -4.45
CA THR A 37 -11.10 -0.14 -5.03
C THR A 37 -12.43 -0.29 -4.32
N GLY A 38 -12.55 0.19 -3.08
CA GLY A 38 -13.71 -0.07 -2.21
C GLY A 38 -13.69 -1.43 -1.51
N PHE A 39 -12.63 -2.24 -1.70
CA PHE A 39 -12.52 -3.58 -1.14
C PHE A 39 -11.20 -3.75 -0.35
N ALA A 40 -11.24 -4.61 0.67
CA ALA A 40 -10.07 -5.05 1.41
C ALA A 40 -9.04 -5.73 0.48
N LEU A 41 -7.75 -5.74 0.87
CA LEU A 41 -6.70 -6.36 0.05
C LEU A 41 -6.96 -7.87 -0.07
N PRO A 42 -7.19 -8.41 -1.29
CA PRO A 42 -7.29 -9.84 -1.48
C PRO A 42 -5.93 -10.51 -1.26
N TRP A 43 -5.94 -11.73 -0.71
CA TRP A 43 -4.75 -12.58 -0.64
C TRP A 43 -4.98 -13.95 -1.29
N PRO A 44 -4.17 -14.37 -2.27
CA PRO A 44 -3.04 -13.62 -2.84
C PRO A 44 -3.51 -12.37 -3.62
N ALA A 45 -2.75 -11.29 -3.55
CA ALA A 45 -3.05 -10.07 -4.28
C ALA A 45 -2.81 -10.29 -5.79
N PRO A 46 -3.75 -9.93 -6.67
CA PRO A 46 -3.52 -9.97 -8.11
C PRO A 46 -2.36 -9.08 -8.53
N GLU A 47 -1.52 -9.54 -9.46
CA GLU A 47 -0.36 -8.77 -9.96
C GLU A 47 -0.77 -7.38 -10.48
N ALA A 48 -1.88 -7.31 -11.23
CA ALA A 48 -2.42 -6.06 -11.75
C ALA A 48 -2.77 -5.05 -10.64
N LEU A 49 -3.20 -5.52 -9.46
CA LEU A 49 -3.50 -4.67 -8.31
C LEU A 49 -2.22 -4.06 -7.73
N LEU A 50 -1.14 -4.85 -7.63
CA LEU A 50 0.16 -4.38 -7.17
C LEU A 50 0.80 -3.40 -8.16
N ILE A 51 0.68 -3.66 -9.46
CA ILE A 51 1.13 -2.71 -10.50
C ILE A 51 0.38 -1.38 -10.37
N LYS A 52 -0.94 -1.41 -10.11
CA LYS A 52 -1.73 -0.21 -9.88
C LYS A 52 -1.26 0.56 -8.63
N PHE A 53 -0.95 -0.14 -7.54
CA PHE A 53 -0.34 0.47 -6.34
C PHE A 53 0.93 1.23 -6.70
N VAL A 54 1.85 0.58 -7.41
CA VAL A 54 3.12 1.20 -7.83
C VAL A 54 2.86 2.42 -8.72
N ALA A 55 1.97 2.32 -9.72
CA ALA A 55 1.63 3.42 -10.62
C ALA A 55 1.01 4.62 -9.90
N HIS A 56 0.24 4.41 -8.83
CA HIS A 56 -0.29 5.51 -8.03
C HIS A 56 0.82 6.31 -7.31
N HIS A 57 1.98 5.70 -7.05
CA HIS A 57 3.09 6.33 -6.32
C HIS A 57 4.24 6.80 -7.24
N LEU A 58 4.35 6.24 -8.44
CA LEU A 58 5.33 6.63 -9.46
C LEU A 58 4.64 7.42 -10.56
N TRP A 59 4.64 8.74 -10.44
CA TRP A 59 4.01 9.65 -11.40
C TRP A 59 4.93 10.80 -11.79
N ASP A 60 4.74 11.30 -13.01
CA ASP A 60 5.39 12.49 -13.53
C ASP A 60 4.52 13.73 -13.23
N PRO A 61 5.03 14.72 -12.46
CA PRO A 61 4.28 15.92 -12.14
C PRO A 61 3.80 16.72 -13.33
N VAL A 62 4.59 16.78 -14.40
CA VAL A 62 4.24 17.51 -15.62
C VAL A 62 3.10 16.80 -16.36
N ARG A 63 3.14 15.46 -16.41
CA ARG A 63 2.05 14.70 -17.04
C ARG A 63 0.75 14.79 -16.25
N ARG A 64 0.82 14.86 -14.91
CA ARG A 64 -0.38 14.95 -14.06
C ARG A 64 -1.15 16.25 -14.26
N GLU A 65 -0.50 17.33 -14.68
CA GLU A 65 -1.19 18.58 -15.05
C GLU A 65 -2.18 18.38 -16.19
N ALA A 66 -1.86 17.50 -17.16
CA ALA A 66 -2.70 17.20 -18.31
C ALA A 66 -3.58 15.95 -18.11
N ASP A 67 -3.17 15.02 -17.25
CA ASP A 67 -3.88 13.79 -16.92
C ASP A 67 -4.00 13.63 -15.39
N PRO A 68 -5.12 14.07 -14.78
CA PRO A 68 -5.32 13.96 -13.34
C PRO A 68 -5.31 12.53 -12.79
N ALA A 69 -5.46 11.51 -13.65
CA ALA A 69 -5.35 10.10 -13.28
C ALA A 69 -3.91 9.57 -13.38
N HIS A 70 -2.95 10.39 -13.82
CA HIS A 70 -1.53 10.04 -13.83
C HIS A 70 -0.95 10.10 -12.41
N GLY A 71 -0.98 8.95 -11.75
CA GLY A 71 -0.59 8.80 -10.34
C GLY A 71 -1.80 8.48 -9.47
N MET A 72 -1.72 8.82 -8.19
CA MET A 72 -2.81 8.57 -7.26
C MET A 72 -3.98 9.53 -7.54
N PRO A 73 -5.20 9.00 -7.81
CA PRO A 73 -6.41 9.82 -7.90
C PRO A 73 -6.64 10.65 -6.63
N GLU A 74 -7.21 11.85 -6.79
CA GLU A 74 -7.35 12.81 -5.69
C GLU A 74 -8.22 12.28 -4.54
N ASP A 75 -9.31 11.59 -4.87
CA ASP A 75 -10.21 10.97 -3.89
C ASP A 75 -9.49 9.91 -3.04
N VAL A 76 -8.64 9.10 -3.67
CA VAL A 76 -7.79 8.12 -2.97
C VAL A 76 -6.79 8.83 -2.06
N ALA A 77 -6.13 9.89 -2.55
CA ALA A 77 -5.17 10.65 -1.77
C ALA A 77 -5.82 11.35 -0.56
N VAL A 78 -7.01 11.94 -0.75
CA VAL A 78 -7.79 12.56 0.31
C VAL A 78 -8.20 11.53 1.36
N ALA A 79 -8.68 10.36 0.95
CA ALA A 79 -9.05 9.28 1.87
C ALA A 79 -7.86 8.85 2.75
N LEU A 80 -6.68 8.67 2.15
CA LEU A 80 -5.46 8.28 2.88
C LEU A 80 -4.94 9.40 3.80
N LYS A 81 -5.04 10.66 3.39
CA LYS A 81 -4.70 11.82 4.24
C LYS A 81 -5.63 11.94 5.45
N LEU A 82 -6.94 11.76 5.25
CA LEU A 82 -7.93 11.75 6.35
C LEU A 82 -7.66 10.61 7.33
N ALA A 83 -7.22 9.46 6.84
CA ALA A 83 -6.77 8.34 7.66
C ALA A 83 -5.39 8.56 8.33
N LYS A 84 -4.69 9.66 8.04
CA LYS A 84 -3.31 9.97 8.49
C LYS A 84 -2.27 8.94 8.03
N LEU A 85 -2.52 8.29 6.90
CA LEU A 85 -1.67 7.27 6.31
C LEU A 85 -0.83 7.81 5.14
N LEU A 86 -1.23 8.95 4.57
CA LEU A 86 -0.46 9.71 3.59
C LEU A 86 -0.15 11.11 4.15
N ARG A 87 1.09 11.57 3.97
CA ARG A 87 1.58 12.87 4.44
C ARG A 87 1.36 13.97 3.42
#